data_AF-A0AAP8N8W3-F1
#
_entry.id   AF-A0AAP8N8W3-F1
#
_cell.length_a   1.000
_cell.length_b   1.000
_cell.length_c   1.000
_cell.angle_alpha   90.00
_cell.angle_beta   90.00
_cell.angle_gamma   90.00
#
_symmetry.space_group_name_H-M   'P 1'
#
loop_
_entity.id
_entity.type
_entity.pdbx_description
1 polymer ?
#
loop_
_entity_poly.entity_id
_entity_poly.type
_entity_poly.pdbx_seq_one_letter_code
_entity_poly.pdbx_strand_id
1 'polypeptide(L)'
;DLQHPNFKSSAVVGHNRYSTNTSSSFSRVQPFSILAHNGEINTIEQLRVEAKQIGANITNGNSDSQDVNITLETLIHKHGYSLKESMEFLFPPVPAEFEADEEYAKIYHKIRSAFGPYCQGPAGVLTREGKEFVASVDALGLRPVWLLETEDHYVFSSE
;
A
#
# COMPACT_ATOMS: atom_id res chain seq x y z
N ASP A 1 4.44 -27.26 -4.54
CA ASP A 1 3.52 -26.81 -3.47
C ASP A 1 2.24 -26.18 -3.98
N LEU A 2 2.29 -25.12 -4.82
CA LEU A 2 1.07 -24.43 -5.29
C LEU A 2 0.06 -25.30 -6.05
N GLN A 3 0.48 -26.42 -6.64
CA GLN A 3 -0.41 -27.38 -7.33
C GLN A 3 -0.97 -28.46 -6.38
N HIS A 4 -0.58 -28.45 -5.10
CA HIS A 4 -0.96 -29.49 -4.15
C HIS A 4 -2.39 -29.25 -3.62
N PRO A 5 -3.30 -30.25 -3.62
CA PRO A 5 -4.71 -30.05 -3.23
C PRO A 5 -4.96 -29.55 -1.80
N ASN A 6 -4.00 -29.78 -0.90
CA ASN A 6 -4.08 -29.31 0.49
C ASN A 6 -3.52 -27.90 0.70
N PHE A 7 -2.99 -27.26 -0.35
CA PHE A 7 -2.55 -25.87 -0.28
C PHE A 7 -3.77 -24.94 -0.34
N LYS A 8 -4.40 -24.72 0.81
CA LYS A 8 -5.63 -23.93 0.95
C LYS A 8 -5.32 -22.62 1.67
N SER A 9 -5.96 -21.54 1.23
CA SER A 9 -5.83 -20.21 1.85
C SER A 9 -7.18 -19.49 1.85
N SER A 10 -7.38 -18.60 2.82
CA SER A 10 -8.51 -17.67 2.85
C SER A 10 -8.30 -16.42 1.98
N ALA A 11 -7.06 -16.16 1.57
CA ALA A 11 -6.69 -15.03 0.72
C ALA A 11 -5.48 -15.38 -0.15
N VAL A 12 -5.49 -14.92 -1.39
CA VAL A 12 -4.37 -15.08 -2.32
C VAL A 12 -4.10 -13.74 -2.97
N VAL A 13 -2.84 -13.31 -2.96
CA VAL A 13 -2.39 -12.09 -3.62
C VAL A 13 -1.30 -12.47 -4.61
N GLY A 14 -1.55 -12.20 -5.88
CA GLY A 14 -0.56 -12.32 -6.95
C GLY A 14 -0.08 -10.94 -7.37
N HIS A 15 1.18 -10.83 -7.77
CA HIS A 15 1.73 -9.63 -8.36
C HIS A 15 2.67 -9.98 -9.49
N ASN A 16 2.55 -9.28 -10.61
CA ASN A 16 3.49 -9.36 -11.71
C ASN A 16 4.14 -7.99 -11.94
N ARG A 17 5.45 -7.93 -11.76
CA ARG A 17 6.21 -6.68 -11.84
C ARG A 17 6.79 -6.49 -13.25
N TYR A 18 6.44 -5.39 -13.90
CA TYR A 18 7.17 -4.92 -15.07
C TYR A 18 8.39 -4.10 -14.63
N SER A 19 9.59 -4.54 -15.00
CA SER A 19 10.85 -3.90 -14.61
C SER A 19 11.50 -3.25 -15.82
N THR A 20 11.87 -1.97 -15.72
CA THR A 20 12.69 -1.29 -16.74
C THR A 20 14.16 -1.68 -16.67
N ASN A 21 14.59 -2.35 -15.60
CA ASN A 21 15.94 -2.88 -15.46
C ASN A 21 16.08 -4.23 -16.19
N THR A 22 17.19 -4.40 -16.90
CA THR A 22 17.54 -5.64 -17.61
C THR A 22 18.03 -6.77 -16.68
N SER A 23 18.47 -6.44 -15.47
CA SER A 23 18.85 -7.42 -14.45
C SER A 23 17.68 -7.75 -13.54
N SER A 24 17.43 -9.05 -13.36
CA SER A 24 16.45 -9.55 -12.39
C SER A 24 17.00 -9.46 -10.97
N SER A 25 16.15 -9.09 -10.02
CA SER A 25 16.47 -9.05 -8.59
C SER A 25 15.34 -9.69 -7.82
N PHE A 26 15.59 -10.88 -7.28
CA PHE A 26 14.59 -11.66 -6.54
C PHE A 26 14.06 -10.91 -5.30
N SER A 27 14.90 -10.10 -4.65
CA SER A 27 14.51 -9.31 -3.47
C SER A 27 13.51 -8.20 -3.78
N ARG A 28 13.22 -7.92 -5.05
CA ARG A 28 12.25 -6.91 -5.51
C ARG A 28 10.97 -7.51 -6.07
N VAL A 29 10.86 -8.84 -6.04
CA VAL A 29 9.63 -9.54 -6.44
C VAL A 29 8.59 -9.36 -5.35
N GLN A 30 7.36 -9.08 -5.77
CA GLN A 30 6.20 -8.88 -4.92
C GLN A 30 5.28 -10.12 -4.98
N PRO A 31 4.36 -10.30 -4.01
CA PRO A 31 4.07 -9.42 -2.87
C PRO A 31 5.21 -9.37 -1.84
N PHE A 32 5.31 -8.26 -1.12
CA PHE A 32 6.10 -8.20 0.12
C PHE A 32 5.32 -8.82 1.28
N SER A 33 5.75 -8.62 2.52
CA SER A 33 5.14 -9.26 3.69
C SER A 33 3.65 -8.93 3.82
N ILE A 34 3.28 -7.66 3.62
CA ILE A 34 1.90 -7.20 3.78
C ILE A 34 1.39 -6.35 2.61
N LEU A 35 2.22 -6.08 1.59
CA LEU A 35 1.90 -5.17 0.47
C LEU A 35 2.18 -5.79 -0.90
N ALA A 36 1.21 -5.66 -1.81
CA ALA A 36 1.39 -5.67 -3.25
C ALA A 36 1.02 -4.29 -3.81
N HIS A 37 1.88 -3.72 -4.65
CA HIS A 37 1.80 -2.37 -5.17
C HIS A 37 2.03 -2.35 -6.69
N ASN A 38 1.02 -1.93 -7.44
CA ASN A 38 1.09 -1.59 -8.85
C ASN A 38 1.22 -0.08 -8.96
N GLY A 39 2.40 0.43 -9.36
CA GLY A 39 2.61 1.86 -9.36
C GLY A 39 4.06 2.28 -9.25
N GLU A 40 4.24 3.58 -9.01
CA GLU A 40 5.53 4.21 -8.74
C GLU A 40 5.32 5.35 -7.73
N ILE A 41 6.09 5.34 -6.65
CA ILE A 41 6.06 6.42 -5.66
C ILE A 41 7.03 7.53 -6.09
N ASN A 42 6.48 8.61 -6.64
CA ASN A 42 7.24 9.76 -7.13
C ASN A 42 7.93 10.55 -6.00
N THR A 43 7.39 10.49 -4.79
CA THR A 43 7.92 11.18 -3.61
C THR A 43 8.81 10.29 -2.74
N ILE A 44 9.52 9.32 -3.34
CA ILE A 44 10.28 8.31 -2.58
C ILE A 44 11.27 8.91 -1.57
N GLU A 45 11.99 9.98 -1.92
CA GLU A 45 12.94 10.60 -0.99
C GLU A 45 12.24 11.22 0.23
N GLN A 46 11.05 11.80 0.04
CA GLN A 46 10.23 12.32 1.14
C GLN A 46 9.71 11.17 2.02
N LEU A 47 9.18 10.10 1.40
CA LEU A 47 8.75 8.89 2.11
C LEU A 47 9.87 8.36 3.01
N ARG A 48 11.11 8.30 2.52
CA ARG A 48 12.25 7.79 3.29
C ARG A 48 12.59 8.66 4.49
N VAL A 49 12.45 9.98 4.37
CA VAL A 49 12.65 10.92 5.49
C VAL A 49 11.54 10.72 6.53
N GLU A 50 10.28 10.74 6.11
CA GLU A 50 9.11 10.61 6.98
C GLU A 50 9.06 9.24 7.68
N ALA A 51 9.33 8.16 6.94
CA ALA A 51 9.44 6.80 7.48
C ALA A 51 10.55 6.70 8.55
N LYS A 52 11.71 7.33 8.35
CA LYS A 52 12.78 7.35 9.36
C LYS A 52 12.38 8.14 10.61
N GLN A 53 11.55 9.18 10.49
CA GLN A 53 11.05 9.95 11.64
C GLN A 53 10.15 9.11 12.56
N ILE A 54 9.38 8.18 11.99
CA ILE A 54 8.61 7.19 12.77
C ILE A 54 9.45 5.95 13.15
N GLY A 55 10.75 5.98 12.83
CA GLY A 55 11.73 4.96 13.18
C GLY A 55 11.58 3.66 12.39
N ALA A 56 11.18 3.76 11.11
CA ALA A 56 11.24 2.66 10.15
C ALA A 56 12.69 2.41 9.69
N ASN A 57 13.06 1.14 9.54
CA ASN A 57 14.42 0.72 9.17
C ASN A 57 14.61 0.73 7.66
N ILE A 58 14.60 1.92 7.06
CA ILE A 58 14.78 2.09 5.62
C ILE A 58 16.26 1.99 5.23
N THR A 59 16.57 1.07 4.33
CA THR A 59 17.93 0.81 3.82
C THR A 59 18.12 1.31 2.39
N ASN A 60 19.34 1.73 2.06
CA ASN A 60 19.68 2.11 0.69
C ASN A 60 19.58 0.91 -0.25
N GLY A 61 19.08 1.13 -1.47
CA GLY A 61 18.96 0.10 -2.51
C GLY A 61 17.62 -0.64 -2.56
N ASN A 62 16.71 -0.34 -1.63
CA ASN A 62 15.32 -0.77 -1.69
C ASN A 62 14.59 -0.19 -2.91
N SER A 63 13.65 -0.94 -3.45
CA SER A 63 12.61 -0.38 -4.32
C SER A 63 11.65 0.50 -3.51
N ASP A 64 10.96 1.40 -4.19
CA ASP A 64 9.93 2.25 -3.59
C ASP A 64 8.90 1.43 -2.79
N SER A 65 8.42 0.34 -3.39
CA SER A 65 7.41 -0.55 -2.86
C SER A 65 7.88 -1.29 -1.59
N GLN A 66 9.19 -1.58 -1.47
CA GLN A 66 9.76 -2.11 -0.23
C GLN A 66 9.74 -1.06 0.88
N ASP A 67 10.08 0.19 0.56
CA ASP A 67 10.07 1.28 1.54
C ASP A 67 8.64 1.56 2.02
N VAL A 68 7.63 1.48 1.14
CA VAL A 68 6.22 1.53 1.54
C VAL A 68 5.85 0.37 2.48
N ASN A 69 6.21 -0.86 2.13
CA ASN A 69 5.92 -2.04 2.96
C ASN A 69 6.54 -1.91 4.37
N ILE A 70 7.82 -1.53 4.46
CA ILE A 70 8.52 -1.35 5.74
C ILE A 70 7.87 -0.24 6.58
N THR A 71 7.43 0.84 5.93
CA THR A 71 6.75 1.95 6.61
C THR A 71 5.39 1.49 7.16
N LEU A 72 4.62 0.74 6.36
CA LEU A 72 3.34 0.16 6.77
C LEU A 72 3.51 -0.80 7.95
N GLU A 73 4.48 -1.72 7.89
CA GLU A 73 4.82 -2.61 9.00
C GLU A 73 5.24 -1.85 10.26
N THR A 74 5.95 -0.73 10.10
CA THR A 74 6.36 0.10 11.23
C THR A 74 5.16 0.75 11.91
N LEU A 75 4.22 1.31 11.16
CA LEU A 75 2.98 1.89 11.72
C LEU A 75 2.19 0.83 12.50
N ILE A 76 2.05 -0.37 11.95
CA ILE A 76 1.27 -1.44 12.58
C ILE A 76 2.01 -2.03 13.79
N HIS A 77 3.21 -2.57 13.59
CA HIS A 77 3.85 -3.40 14.61
C HIS A 77 4.59 -2.59 15.68
N LYS A 78 5.07 -1.39 15.35
CA LYS A 78 5.79 -0.54 16.31
C LYS A 78 4.88 0.47 16.99
N HIS A 79 3.93 1.04 16.24
CA HIS A 79 3.05 2.11 16.76
C HIS A 79 1.63 1.62 17.08
N GLY A 80 1.26 0.40 16.69
CA GLY A 80 0.01 -0.23 17.10
C GLY A 80 -1.22 0.23 16.32
N TYR A 81 -1.05 0.89 15.17
CA TYR A 81 -2.15 1.28 14.30
C TYR A 81 -2.75 0.05 13.59
N SER A 82 -4.05 0.09 13.31
CA SER A 82 -4.69 -0.89 12.42
C SER A 82 -4.16 -0.78 10.99
N LEU A 83 -4.43 -1.79 10.15
CA LEU A 83 -4.06 -1.74 8.74
C LEU A 83 -4.72 -0.53 8.07
N LYS A 84 -6.01 -0.29 8.36
CA LYS A 84 -6.78 0.81 7.79
C LYS A 84 -6.23 2.17 8.19
N GLU A 85 -6.00 2.41 9.49
CA GLU A 85 -5.39 3.67 9.95
C GLU A 85 -4.02 3.91 9.32
N SER A 86 -3.21 2.85 9.23
CA SER A 86 -1.88 2.94 8.61
C SER A 86 -1.96 3.29 7.11
N MET A 87 -2.95 2.76 6.41
CA MET A 87 -3.22 3.11 5.01
C MET A 87 -3.69 4.57 4.86
N GLU A 88 -4.52 5.07 5.77
CA GLU A 88 -4.94 6.49 5.79
C GLU A 88 -3.76 7.43 6.06
N PHE A 89 -2.73 7.00 6.82
CA PHE A 89 -1.51 7.78 6.99
C PHE A 89 -0.59 7.74 5.76
N LEU A 90 -0.50 6.58 5.09
CA LEU A 90 0.37 6.40 3.92
C LEU A 90 -0.18 6.98 2.63
N PHE A 91 -1.49 6.94 2.43
CA PHE A 91 -2.18 7.43 1.25
C PHE A 91 -3.39 8.30 1.67
N PRO A 92 -3.17 9.40 2.41
CA PRO A 92 -4.28 10.20 2.92
C PRO A 92 -5.09 10.78 1.75
N PRO A 93 -6.41 10.54 1.72
CA PRO A 93 -7.31 11.11 0.74
C PRO A 93 -7.15 12.62 0.62
N VAL A 94 -7.32 13.13 -0.60
CA VAL A 94 -7.38 14.57 -0.85
C VAL A 94 -8.85 14.97 -0.81
N PRO A 95 -9.31 15.80 0.16
CA PRO A 95 -10.73 16.12 0.32
C PRO A 95 -11.43 16.68 -0.92
N ALA A 96 -10.68 17.30 -1.83
CA ALA A 96 -11.21 17.82 -3.09
C ALA A 96 -11.51 16.72 -4.13
N GLU A 97 -10.99 15.51 -3.95
CA GLU A 97 -11.06 14.39 -4.91
C GLU A 97 -12.18 13.39 -4.57
N PHE A 98 -12.93 13.61 -3.48
CA PHE A 98 -14.09 12.79 -3.11
C PHE A 98 -15.17 13.64 -2.44
N GLU A 99 -16.39 13.11 -2.34
CA GLU A 99 -17.51 13.77 -1.66
C GLU A 99 -17.33 13.72 -0.13
N ALA A 100 -16.31 14.43 0.36
CA ALA A 100 -16.00 14.53 1.78
C ALA A 100 -17.01 15.46 2.48
N ASP A 101 -17.54 15.03 3.62
CA ASP A 101 -18.16 15.98 4.54
C ASP A 101 -17.12 16.91 5.19
N GLU A 102 -17.61 17.96 5.85
CA GLU A 102 -16.74 18.98 6.46
C GLU A 102 -15.85 18.41 7.59
N GLU A 103 -16.31 17.36 8.27
CA GLU A 103 -15.57 16.72 9.37
C GLU A 103 -14.41 15.89 8.82
N TYR A 104 -14.66 15.02 7.84
CA TYR A 104 -13.63 14.24 7.16
C TYR A 104 -12.62 15.15 6.46
N ALA A 105 -13.08 16.21 5.79
CA ALA A 105 -12.18 17.18 5.16
C ALA A 105 -11.21 17.81 6.17
N LYS A 106 -11.69 18.19 7.36
CA LYS A 106 -10.83 18.71 8.44
C LYS A 106 -9.84 17.67 8.95
N ILE A 107 -10.28 16.41 9.11
CA ILE A 107 -9.42 15.31 9.55
C ILE A 107 -8.28 15.09 8.56
N TYR A 108 -8.59 14.94 7.27
CA TYR A 108 -7.57 14.69 6.25
C TYR A 108 -6.65 15.89 6.02
N HIS A 109 -7.15 17.13 6.10
CA HIS A 109 -6.28 18.31 6.11
C HIS A 109 -5.29 18.27 7.28
N LYS A 110 -5.73 17.84 8.47
CA LYS A 110 -4.88 17.73 9.65
C LYS A 110 -3.86 16.60 9.52
N ILE A 111 -4.27 15.42 9.05
CA ILE A 111 -3.37 14.29 8.78
C ILE A 111 -2.29 14.74 7.79
N ARG A 112 -2.67 15.29 6.64
CA ARG A 112 -1.73 15.73 5.60
C ARG A 112 -0.79 16.84 6.07
N SER A 113 -1.25 17.73 6.94
CA SER A 113 -0.41 18.84 7.45
C SER A 113 0.55 18.38 8.55
N ALA A 114 0.15 17.39 9.37
CA ALA A 114 0.95 16.90 10.49
C ALA A 114 1.94 15.80 10.09
N PHE A 115 1.50 14.89 9.23
CA PHE A 115 2.23 13.69 8.84
C PHE A 115 2.79 13.77 7.41
N GLY A 116 2.30 14.68 6.58
CA GLY A 116 2.58 14.65 5.15
C GLY A 116 1.79 13.53 4.46
N PRO A 117 1.82 13.47 3.13
CA PRO A 117 1.14 12.42 2.40
C PRO A 117 1.88 11.08 2.39
N TYR A 118 3.12 10.96 2.91
CA TYR A 118 4.00 9.78 2.81
C TYR A 118 4.22 9.28 1.38
N CYS A 119 3.21 8.69 0.76
CA CYS A 119 3.23 8.20 -0.61
C CYS A 119 2.43 9.12 -1.54
N GLN A 120 3.11 9.66 -2.57
CA GLN A 120 2.44 10.27 -3.72
C GLN A 120 2.99 9.68 -5.02
N GLY A 121 2.09 9.52 -6.00
CA GLY A 121 2.36 8.89 -7.28
C GLY A 121 1.26 7.88 -7.61
N PRO A 122 1.25 7.34 -8.84
CA PRO A 122 0.27 6.34 -9.23
C PRO A 122 0.41 5.09 -8.38
N ALA A 123 -0.65 4.66 -7.70
CA ALA A 123 -0.62 3.46 -6.87
C ALA A 123 -1.97 2.72 -6.89
N GLY A 124 -1.92 1.42 -7.16
CA GLY A 124 -2.96 0.46 -6.84
C GLY A 124 -2.37 -0.54 -5.86
N VAL A 125 -2.97 -0.68 -4.68
CA VAL A 125 -2.39 -1.46 -3.59
C VAL A 125 -3.35 -2.51 -3.06
N LEU A 126 -2.83 -3.71 -2.83
CA LEU A 126 -3.51 -4.77 -2.09
C LEU A 126 -2.67 -5.07 -0.85
N THR A 127 -3.29 -4.97 0.31
CA THR A 127 -2.60 -5.19 1.59
C THR A 127 -3.38 -6.15 2.47
N ARG A 128 -2.65 -6.93 3.25
CA ARG A 128 -3.24 -7.85 4.22
C ARG A 128 -2.38 -7.90 5.47
N GLU A 129 -3.03 -7.74 6.61
CA GLU A 129 -2.40 -7.95 7.91
C GLU A 129 -3.41 -8.60 8.87
N GLY A 130 -3.02 -9.74 9.44
CA GLY A 130 -3.91 -10.58 10.25
C GLY A 130 -5.22 -10.94 9.53
N LYS A 131 -6.34 -10.37 10.02
CA LYS A 131 -7.69 -10.58 9.46
C LYS A 131 -8.15 -9.44 8.55
N GLU A 132 -7.43 -8.33 8.51
CA GLU A 132 -7.79 -7.18 7.69
C GLU A 132 -7.21 -7.33 6.28
N PHE A 133 -7.97 -6.88 5.30
CA PHE A 133 -7.55 -6.76 3.92
C PHE A 133 -7.99 -5.38 3.43
N VAL A 134 -7.07 -4.63 2.81
CA VAL A 134 -7.37 -3.32 2.23
C VAL A 134 -6.89 -3.33 0.79
N ALA A 135 -7.82 -3.09 -0.13
CA ALA A 135 -7.54 -2.70 -1.50
C ALA A 135 -7.78 -1.20 -1.62
N SER A 136 -6.82 -0.47 -2.16
CA SER A 136 -6.92 0.99 -2.30
C SER A 136 -6.19 1.46 -3.55
N VAL A 137 -6.49 2.70 -3.93
CA VAL A 137 -5.76 3.45 -4.94
C VAL A 137 -5.10 4.67 -4.30
N ASP A 138 -4.18 5.31 -5.03
CA ASP A 138 -3.67 6.64 -4.70
C ASP A 138 -4.80 7.68 -4.71
N ALA A 139 -4.54 8.85 -4.12
CA ALA A 139 -5.54 9.89 -3.95
C ALA A 139 -6.18 10.40 -5.27
N LEU A 140 -5.56 10.17 -6.42
CA LEU A 140 -6.07 10.56 -7.73
C LEU A 140 -6.57 9.36 -8.56
N GLY A 141 -6.50 8.13 -8.03
CA GLY A 141 -6.98 6.93 -8.71
C GLY A 141 -6.24 6.61 -10.01
N LEU A 142 -4.93 6.84 -10.07
CA LEU A 142 -4.16 6.75 -11.32
C LEU A 142 -3.87 5.32 -11.77
N ARG A 143 -4.10 4.33 -10.91
CA ARG A 143 -3.98 2.90 -11.23
C ARG A 143 -5.30 2.19 -10.96
N PRO A 144 -5.77 1.35 -11.90
CA PRO A 144 -7.02 0.63 -11.72
C PRO A 144 -6.90 -0.44 -10.62
N VAL A 145 -7.92 -0.50 -9.77
CA VAL A 145 -8.19 -1.61 -8.86
C VAL A 145 -9.68 -1.93 -8.96
N TRP A 146 -10.00 -2.96 -9.74
CA TRP A 146 -11.36 -3.46 -9.92
C TRP A 146 -11.77 -4.33 -8.75
N LEU A 147 -13.05 -4.26 -8.39
CA LEU A 147 -13.68 -5.15 -7.42
C LEU A 147 -14.77 -5.95 -8.14
N LEU A 148 -14.66 -7.27 -8.10
CA LEU A 148 -15.71 -8.21 -8.45
C LEU A 148 -16.17 -8.95 -7.19
N GLU A 149 -17.46 -8.87 -6.88
CA GLU A 149 -18.08 -9.61 -5.79
C GLU A 149 -18.85 -10.81 -6.37
N THR A 150 -18.66 -11.96 -5.75
CA THR A 150 -19.40 -13.19 -6.00
C THR A 150 -20.10 -13.60 -4.70
N GLU A 151 -20.95 -14.63 -4.74
CA GLU A 151 -21.65 -15.12 -3.54
C GLU A 151 -20.69 -15.51 -2.41
N ASP A 152 -19.50 -16.01 -2.75
CA ASP A 152 -18.54 -16.58 -1.80
C ASP A 152 -17.23 -15.78 -1.67
N HIS A 153 -16.91 -14.91 -2.63
CA HIS A 153 -15.58 -14.30 -2.74
C HIS A 153 -15.61 -12.86 -3.23
N TYR A 154 -14.62 -12.09 -2.75
CA TYR A 154 -14.19 -10.83 -3.34
C TYR A 154 -12.94 -11.04 -4.18
N VAL A 155 -12.93 -10.50 -5.40
CA VAL A 155 -11.78 -10.55 -6.32
C VAL A 155 -11.36 -9.12 -6.65
N PHE A 156 -10.07 -8.85 -6.48
CA PHE A 156 -9.47 -7.56 -6.83
C PHE A 156 -8.46 -7.75 -7.95
N SER A 157 -8.48 -6.88 -8.96
CA SER A 157 -7.60 -6.99 -10.13
C SER A 157 -7.23 -5.63 -10.71
N SER A 158 -6.08 -5.53 -11.39
CA SER A 158 -5.72 -4.36 -12.20
C SER A 158 -6.49 -4.28 -13.52
N GLU A 159 -7.06 -5.40 -13.98
CA GLU A 159 -7.84 -5.52 -15.23
C GLU A 159 -8.90 -6.63 -15.14
#